data_AF-A0A252A6Q1-F1
#
_entry.id   AF-A0A252A6Q1-F1
#
_cell.length_a   1.000
_cell.length_b   1.000
_cell.length_c   1.000
_cell.angle_alpha   90.00
_cell.angle_beta   90.00
_cell.angle_gamma   90.00
#
_symmetry.space_group_name_H-M   'P 1'
#
loop_
_entity.id
_entity.type
_entity.pdbx_description
1 polymer ?
#
loop_
_entity_poly.entity_id
_entity_poly.type
_entity_poly.pdbx_seq_one_letter_code
_entity_poly.pdbx_strand_id
1 'polypeptide(L)'
;MVQHRKPRTATVRGHAIKLATLAVTGFTLTACTQPAEPYLNKGILLSQAGFIARPADTTARYAMMNTLPPGQLTFRPSTSGPVYLYADPIGCGCVYMGSEAAYQNLRETNNARAQNKKKQPVSALDELHSMEAENRRDTAWWDWSAWSANADPGGNQPRHVIGAEW
;
A
#
# COMPACT_ATOMS: atom_id res chain seq x y z
N MET A 1 -18.56 -18.57 66.12
CA MET A 1 -18.68 -20.00 66.48
C MET A 1 -19.73 -20.64 65.60
N VAL A 2 -19.39 -21.77 64.98
CA VAL A 2 -20.29 -22.87 64.59
C VAL A 2 -21.23 -22.61 63.40
N GLN A 3 -20.76 -23.04 62.22
CA GLN A 3 -21.63 -23.63 61.20
C GLN A 3 -22.43 -24.79 61.81
N HIS A 4 -23.66 -25.04 61.36
CA HIS A 4 -24.14 -26.37 60.95
C HIS A 4 -25.62 -26.33 60.58
N ARG A 5 -25.96 -26.77 59.35
CA ARG A 5 -26.71 -28.00 59.07
C ARG A 5 -26.91 -28.18 57.55
N LYS A 6 -26.34 -29.27 57.03
CA LYS A 6 -26.75 -30.02 55.82
C LYS A 6 -28.04 -30.81 56.15
N PRO A 7 -28.61 -31.68 55.28
CA PRO A 7 -28.75 -31.73 53.81
C PRO A 7 -30.24 -31.94 53.39
N ARG A 8 -30.55 -31.97 52.08
CA ARG A 8 -31.38 -33.03 51.46
C ARG A 8 -31.39 -32.91 49.93
N THR A 9 -30.96 -34.00 49.31
CA THR A 9 -31.08 -34.35 47.89
C THR A 9 -32.53 -34.58 47.50
N ALA A 10 -32.94 -34.10 46.33
CA ALA A 10 -34.08 -34.64 45.59
C ALA A 10 -33.76 -34.59 44.08
N THR A 11 -33.46 -35.77 43.54
CA THR A 11 -33.40 -36.05 42.11
C THR A 11 -34.82 -36.03 41.54
N VAL A 12 -35.08 -35.25 40.49
CA VAL A 12 -36.28 -35.43 39.66
C VAL A 12 -35.86 -35.63 38.20
N ARG A 13 -36.41 -36.71 37.64
CA ARG A 13 -36.14 -37.29 36.33
C ARG A 13 -36.64 -36.40 35.18
N GLY A 14 -35.80 -36.35 34.15
CA GLY A 14 -36.09 -36.30 32.71
C GLY A 14 -37.48 -35.87 32.23
N HIS A 15 -37.51 -34.74 31.54
CA HIS A 15 -38.39 -34.52 30.39
C HIS A 15 -37.52 -34.21 29.17
N ALA A 16 -37.53 -35.15 28.22
CA ALA A 16 -36.92 -35.01 26.92
C ALA A 16 -37.71 -33.96 26.11
N ILE A 17 -37.24 -32.71 26.14
CA ILE A 17 -37.74 -31.69 25.23
C ILE A 17 -36.97 -31.85 23.92
N LYS A 18 -37.56 -32.56 22.96
CA LYS A 18 -37.13 -32.53 21.56
C LYS A 18 -37.48 -31.14 20.99
N LEU A 19 -36.59 -30.17 21.19
CA LEU A 19 -36.61 -28.92 20.44
C LEU A 19 -35.94 -29.17 19.09
N ALA A 20 -36.77 -29.43 18.08
CA ALA A 20 -36.38 -29.36 16.68
C ALA A 20 -35.85 -27.95 16.40
N THR A 21 -34.53 -27.79 16.46
CA THR A 21 -33.85 -26.56 16.08
C THR A 21 -33.60 -26.63 14.58
N LEU A 22 -34.41 -25.89 13.83
CA LEU A 22 -34.14 -25.54 12.43
C LEU A 22 -32.79 -24.80 12.42
N ALA A 23 -31.73 -25.51 12.06
CA ALA A 23 -30.41 -24.90 11.90
C ALA A 23 -30.46 -24.01 10.66
N VAL A 24 -30.69 -22.72 10.89
CA VAL A 24 -30.51 -21.64 9.91
C VAL A 24 -29.07 -21.73 9.41
N THR A 25 -28.89 -22.20 8.18
CA THR A 25 -27.62 -22.19 7.46
C THR A 25 -27.19 -20.74 7.29
N GLY A 26 -26.22 -20.33 8.11
CA GLY A 26 -25.65 -18.99 8.08
C GLY A 26 -24.98 -18.72 6.73
N PHE A 27 -25.47 -17.72 6.02
CA PHE A 27 -24.74 -17.09 4.93
C PHE A 27 -23.50 -16.41 5.53
N THR A 28 -22.34 -17.00 5.32
CA THR A 28 -21.08 -16.31 5.59
C THR A 28 -20.85 -15.34 4.43
N LEU A 29 -21.04 -14.05 4.70
CA LEU A 29 -20.67 -12.99 3.77
C LEU A 29 -19.14 -12.96 3.70
N THR A 30 -18.58 -13.48 2.61
CA THR A 30 -17.17 -13.30 2.26
C THR A 30 -16.95 -11.83 1.91
N ALA A 31 -16.27 -11.09 2.79
CA ALA A 31 -15.84 -9.74 2.49
C ALA A 31 -14.83 -9.76 1.33
N CYS A 32 -15.19 -9.16 0.19
CA CYS A 32 -14.26 -8.93 -0.92
C CYS A 32 -13.24 -7.87 -0.48
N THR A 33 -12.00 -8.29 -0.19
CA THR A 33 -10.90 -7.35 0.05
C THR A 33 -10.28 -6.98 -1.29
N GLN A 34 -10.28 -5.68 -1.64
CA GLN A 34 -9.66 -5.20 -2.86
C GLN A 34 -8.17 -4.93 -2.62
N PRO A 35 -7.23 -5.68 -3.24
CA PRO A 35 -5.80 -5.50 -2.99
C PRO A 35 -5.26 -4.14 -3.43
N ALA A 36 -5.99 -3.42 -4.29
CA ALA A 36 -5.62 -2.10 -4.80
C ALA A 36 -5.97 -0.94 -3.84
N GLU A 37 -6.82 -1.15 -2.83
CA GLU A 37 -7.28 -0.06 -1.94
C GLU A 37 -6.14 0.73 -1.25
N PRO A 38 -5.09 0.08 -0.72
CA PRO A 38 -3.96 0.79 -0.10
C PRO A 38 -3.22 1.69 -1.09
N TYR A 39 -3.05 1.21 -2.32
CA TYR A 39 -2.37 1.92 -3.40
C TYR A 39 -3.17 3.13 -3.85
N LEU A 40 -4.49 2.98 -4.01
CA LEU A 40 -5.37 4.10 -4.37
C LEU A 40 -5.33 5.22 -3.32
N ASN A 41 -5.46 4.87 -2.04
CA ASN A 41 -5.41 5.84 -0.93
C ASN A 41 -4.05 6.56 -0.86
N LYS A 42 -2.95 5.84 -1.13
CA LYS A 42 -1.61 6.42 -1.19
C LYS A 42 -1.42 7.30 -2.44
N GLY A 43 -1.96 6.90 -3.59
CA GLY A 43 -1.90 7.68 -4.83
C GLY A 43 -2.60 9.03 -4.72
N ILE A 44 -3.75 9.07 -4.03
CA ILE A 44 -4.45 10.33 -3.72
C ILE A 44 -3.58 11.26 -2.86
N LEU A 45 -2.93 10.71 -1.83
CA LEU A 45 -2.00 11.45 -0.98
C LEU A 45 -0.82 12.03 -1.75
N LEU A 46 -0.20 11.20 -2.59
CA LEU A 46 0.93 11.59 -3.41
C LEU A 46 0.54 12.70 -4.38
N SER A 47 -0.60 12.53 -5.07
CA SER A 47 -1.14 13.55 -5.98
C SER A 47 -1.39 14.88 -5.28
N GLN A 48 -1.99 14.85 -4.08
CA GLN A 48 -2.23 16.07 -3.28
C GLN A 48 -0.94 16.75 -2.84
N ALA A 49 0.12 15.98 -2.58
CA ALA A 49 1.43 16.51 -2.23
C ALA A 49 2.19 17.11 -3.44
N GLY A 50 1.72 16.86 -4.67
CA GLY A 50 2.32 17.36 -5.91
C GLY A 50 3.14 16.32 -6.69
N PHE A 51 3.03 15.03 -6.35
CA PHE A 51 3.57 13.96 -7.19
C PHE A 51 2.72 13.78 -8.44
N ILE A 52 3.38 13.45 -9.55
CA ILE A 52 2.72 13.20 -10.84
C ILE A 52 2.83 11.70 -11.14
N ALA A 53 1.70 11.06 -11.39
CA ALA A 53 1.65 9.69 -11.88
C ALA A 53 2.19 9.62 -13.31
N ARG A 54 3.25 8.83 -13.53
CA ARG A 54 3.83 8.56 -14.84
C ARG A 54 3.55 7.10 -15.21
N PRO A 55 2.72 6.82 -16.23
CA PRO A 55 2.39 5.46 -16.63
C PRO A 55 3.64 4.63 -16.96
N ALA A 56 3.66 3.37 -16.52
CA ALA A 56 4.71 2.42 -16.89
C ALA A 56 4.28 1.59 -18.12
N ASP A 57 3.88 2.28 -19.18
CA ASP A 57 3.22 1.76 -20.38
C ASP A 57 4.19 1.25 -21.46
N THR A 58 5.48 1.14 -21.13
CA THR A 58 6.52 0.56 -21.99
C THR A 58 7.24 -0.54 -21.21
N THR A 59 7.79 -1.53 -21.92
CA THR A 59 8.52 -2.62 -21.27
C THR A 59 9.67 -2.11 -20.41
N ALA A 60 10.37 -1.06 -20.88
CA ALA A 60 11.46 -0.43 -20.14
C ALA A 60 10.96 0.23 -18.84
N ARG A 61 9.89 1.04 -18.90
CA ARG A 61 9.32 1.70 -17.72
C ARG A 61 8.74 0.70 -16.74
N TYR A 62 8.08 -0.35 -17.22
CA TYR A 62 7.54 -1.41 -16.38
C TYR A 62 8.65 -2.20 -15.68
N ALA A 63 9.72 -2.57 -16.41
CA ALA A 63 10.88 -3.22 -15.82
C ALA A 63 11.51 -2.33 -14.73
N MET A 64 11.70 -1.04 -14.99
CA MET A 64 12.22 -0.08 -14.01
C MET A 64 11.29 0.12 -12.81
N MET A 65 9.98 0.21 -13.01
CA MET A 65 9.01 0.30 -11.91
C MET A 65 9.14 -0.88 -10.95
N ASN A 66 9.38 -2.09 -11.49
CA ASN A 66 9.55 -3.30 -10.69
C ASN A 66 10.90 -3.41 -9.96
N THR A 67 11.86 -2.52 -10.23
CA THR A 67 13.09 -2.44 -9.43
C THR A 67 12.90 -1.58 -8.18
N LEU A 68 11.84 -0.76 -8.12
CA LEU A 68 11.54 0.06 -6.95
C LEU A 68 10.97 -0.80 -5.80
N PRO A 69 11.26 -0.43 -4.54
CA PRO A 69 10.74 -1.14 -3.38
C PRO A 69 9.20 -1.04 -3.34
N PRO A 70 8.48 -2.15 -3.19
CA PRO A 70 7.02 -2.15 -3.24
C PRO A 70 6.45 -1.41 -2.03
N GLY A 71 5.52 -0.48 -2.28
CA GLY A 71 4.80 0.25 -1.24
C GLY A 71 5.67 1.23 -0.43
N GLN A 72 6.86 1.56 -0.90
CA GLN A 72 7.79 2.46 -0.22
C GLN A 72 8.13 3.67 -1.09
N LEU A 73 8.41 4.79 -0.43
CA LEU A 73 8.96 5.97 -1.09
C LEU A 73 10.48 5.81 -1.17
N THR A 74 11.06 6.16 -2.30
CA THR A 74 12.50 6.31 -2.46
C THR A 74 12.81 7.55 -3.30
N PHE A 75 14.07 7.80 -3.65
CA PHE A 75 14.46 8.77 -4.65
C PHE A 75 15.49 8.16 -5.61
N ARG A 76 15.61 8.74 -6.80
CA ARG A 76 16.75 8.49 -7.70
C ARG A 76 17.42 9.83 -8.04
N PRO A 77 18.77 9.88 -8.08
CA PRO A 77 19.47 11.09 -8.45
C PRO A 77 19.23 11.41 -9.93
N SER A 78 19.01 12.68 -10.25
CA SER A 78 18.89 13.18 -11.62
C SER A 78 19.78 14.41 -11.81
N THR A 79 19.87 14.92 -13.04
CA THR A 79 20.68 16.11 -13.36
C THR A 79 20.18 17.39 -12.67
N SER A 80 18.91 17.45 -12.28
CA SER A 80 18.31 18.60 -11.59
C SER A 80 18.16 18.40 -10.08
N GLY A 81 18.66 17.28 -9.52
CA GLY A 81 18.50 16.91 -8.12
C GLY A 81 17.76 15.58 -7.92
N PRO A 82 17.47 15.19 -6.67
CA PRO A 82 16.73 13.95 -6.40
C PRO A 82 15.29 14.06 -6.89
N VAL A 83 14.80 12.97 -7.51
CA VAL A 83 13.39 12.80 -7.84
C VAL A 83 12.84 11.70 -6.96
N TYR A 84 11.80 12.00 -6.20
CA TYR A 84 11.17 11.06 -5.28
C TYR A 84 10.18 10.17 -6.04
N LEU A 85 10.26 8.87 -5.80
CA LEU A 85 9.57 7.83 -6.54
C LEU A 85 8.74 6.95 -5.61
N TYR A 86 7.54 6.60 -6.06
CA TYR A 86 6.71 5.57 -5.46
C TYR A 86 6.07 4.72 -6.55
N ALA A 87 6.31 3.41 -6.51
CA ALA A 87 5.74 2.47 -7.48
C ALA A 87 4.33 2.03 -7.05
N ASP A 88 3.39 2.08 -7.99
CA ASP A 88 2.06 1.51 -7.86
C ASP A 88 1.79 0.51 -9.00
N PRO A 89 2.26 -0.74 -8.86
CA PRO A 89 2.08 -1.77 -9.88
C PRO A 89 0.67 -2.37 -9.90
N ILE A 90 -0.14 -2.17 -8.85
CA ILE A 90 -1.47 -2.81 -8.70
C ILE A 90 -2.61 -1.85 -9.03
N GLY A 91 -2.52 -0.60 -8.59
CA GLY A 91 -3.55 0.41 -8.77
C GLY A 91 -3.55 0.98 -10.19
N CYS A 92 -2.61 1.87 -10.49
CA CYS A 92 -2.49 2.53 -11.81
C CYS A 92 -1.50 1.85 -12.76
N GLY A 93 -0.61 1.00 -12.27
CA GLY A 93 0.52 0.53 -13.08
C GLY A 93 1.48 1.66 -13.46
N CYS A 94 1.81 2.51 -12.49
CA CYS A 94 2.52 3.76 -12.71
C CYS A 94 3.53 4.07 -11.60
N VAL A 95 4.46 4.99 -11.88
CA VAL A 95 5.39 5.52 -10.89
C VAL A 95 4.99 6.96 -10.59
N TYR A 96 4.71 7.27 -9.33
CA TYR A 96 4.52 8.63 -8.87
C TYR A 96 5.89 9.30 -8.73
N MET A 97 6.08 10.43 -9.40
CA MET A 97 7.34 11.19 -9.40
C MET A 97 7.13 12.57 -8.79
N GLY A 98 7.95 12.93 -7.80
CA GLY A 98 7.85 14.19 -7.08
C GLY A 98 9.19 14.91 -6.97
N SER A 99 9.13 16.24 -6.88
CA SER A 99 10.26 17.08 -6.52
C SER A 99 10.52 17.05 -5.02
N GLU A 100 11.62 17.66 -4.59
CA GLU A 100 11.90 17.91 -3.16
C GLU A 100 10.73 18.64 -2.46
N ALA A 101 10.13 19.64 -3.11
CA ALA A 101 8.97 20.34 -2.57
C ALA A 101 7.75 19.41 -2.38
N ALA A 102 7.50 18.51 -3.34
CA ALA A 102 6.41 17.54 -3.23
C ALA A 102 6.66 16.54 -2.09
N TYR A 103 7.92 16.13 -1.89
CA TYR A 103 8.32 15.29 -0.76
C TYR A 103 8.06 16.00 0.59
N GLN A 104 8.46 17.26 0.73
CA GLN A 104 8.20 18.00 1.98
C GLN A 104 6.70 18.16 2.26
N ASN A 105 5.88 18.47 1.25
CA ASN A 105 4.41 18.54 1.39
C ASN A 105 3.82 17.18 1.84
N LEU A 106 4.32 16.07 1.28
CA LEU A 106 3.89 14.73 1.65
C LEU A 106 4.23 14.44 3.12
N ARG A 107 5.43 14.83 3.56
CA ARG A 107 5.85 14.66 4.95
C ARG A 107 5.01 15.47 5.92
N GLU A 108 4.73 16.73 5.62
CA GLU A 108 3.85 17.58 6.44
C GLU A 108 2.46 16.94 6.58
N THR A 109 1.91 16.45 5.47
CA THR A 109 0.62 15.75 5.46
C THR A 109 0.67 14.47 6.32
N ASN A 110 1.72 13.67 6.21
CA ASN A 110 1.90 12.45 7.01
C ASN A 110 2.08 12.77 8.50
N ASN A 111 2.82 13.81 8.83
CA ASN A 111 3.02 14.27 10.20
C ASN A 111 1.70 14.73 10.81
N ALA A 112 0.93 15.57 10.11
CA ALA A 112 -0.40 15.99 10.57
C ALA A 112 -1.34 14.79 10.80
N ARG A 113 -1.32 13.79 9.91
CA ARG A 113 -2.08 12.55 10.07
C ARG A 113 -1.59 11.70 11.25
N ALA A 114 -0.28 11.63 11.49
CA ALA A 114 0.29 10.93 12.63
C ALA A 114 -0.18 11.57 13.95
N GLN A 115 -0.14 12.90 14.05
CA GLN A 115 -0.65 13.64 15.22
C GLN A 115 -2.13 13.37 15.47
N ASN A 116 -2.97 13.44 14.43
CA ASN A 116 -4.40 13.13 14.55
C ASN A 116 -4.67 11.69 15.05
N LYS A 117 -3.77 10.76 14.73
CA LYS A 117 -3.81 9.37 15.20
C LYS A 117 -3.03 9.13 16.50
N LYS A 118 -2.52 10.19 17.15
CA LYS A 118 -1.65 10.13 18.34
C LYS A 118 -0.42 9.22 18.14
N LYS A 119 0.10 9.17 16.92
CA LYS A 119 1.32 8.45 16.55
C LYS A 119 2.49 9.42 16.43
N GLN A 120 3.68 8.94 16.76
CA GLN A 120 4.90 9.72 16.58
C GLN A 120 5.20 9.88 15.09
N PRO A 121 5.54 11.08 14.61
CA PRO A 121 5.95 11.29 13.23
C PRO A 121 7.30 10.60 12.97
N VAL A 122 7.51 10.17 11.73
CA VAL A 122 8.80 9.62 11.31
C VAL A 122 9.79 10.78 11.13
N SER A 123 11.01 10.61 11.66
CA SER A 123 12.09 11.59 11.49
C SER A 123 12.44 11.75 10.01
N ALA A 124 12.64 12.99 9.56
CA ALA A 124 13.10 13.28 8.20
C ALA A 124 14.43 12.57 7.90
N LEU A 125 15.33 12.61 8.89
CA LEU A 125 16.67 12.06 8.78
C LEU A 125 16.62 10.54 8.63
N ASP A 126 15.77 9.87 9.40
CA ASP A 126 15.65 8.40 9.34
C ASP A 126 15.04 7.95 8.00
N GLU A 127 14.03 8.68 7.50
CA GLU A 127 13.44 8.41 6.20
C GLU A 127 14.48 8.61 5.07
N LEU A 128 15.22 9.72 5.08
CA LEU A 128 16.29 9.98 4.12
C LEU A 128 17.37 8.89 4.16
N HIS A 129 17.89 8.55 5.35
CA HIS A 129 18.88 7.48 5.50
C HIS A 129 18.35 6.12 4.99
N SER A 130 17.06 5.84 5.15
CA SER A 130 16.45 4.60 4.64
C SER A 130 16.44 4.56 3.10
N MET A 131 16.10 5.67 2.46
CA MET A 131 16.12 5.80 0.99
C MET A 131 17.55 5.77 0.45
N GLU A 132 18.51 6.38 1.14
CA GLU A 132 19.93 6.31 0.78
C GLU A 132 20.49 4.88 0.90
N ALA A 133 20.12 4.16 1.97
CA ALA A 133 20.53 2.78 2.17
C ALA A 133 19.93 1.85 1.10
N GLU A 134 18.68 2.10 0.68
CA GLU A 134 18.05 1.41 -0.45
C GLU A 134 18.78 1.72 -1.76
N ASN A 135 18.99 3.00 -2.08
CA ASN A 135 19.73 3.44 -3.26
C ASN A 135 21.14 2.85 -3.35
N ARG A 136 21.84 2.72 -2.21
CA ARG A 136 23.19 2.13 -2.18
C ARG A 136 23.18 0.63 -2.45
N ARG A 137 22.11 -0.07 -2.09
CA ARG A 137 21.94 -1.51 -2.31
C ARG A 137 21.37 -1.81 -3.69
N ASP A 138 20.59 -0.89 -4.24
CA ASP A 138 20.04 -1.02 -5.58
C ASP A 138 21.17 -0.91 -6.62
N THR A 139 21.40 -2.01 -7.32
CA THR A 139 22.36 -2.06 -8.43
C THR A 139 21.65 -1.88 -9.78
N ALA A 140 20.31 -1.79 -9.77
CA ALA A 140 19.55 -1.53 -10.97
C ALA A 140 19.83 -0.11 -11.46
N TRP A 141 20.23 -0.01 -12.72
CA TRP A 141 20.42 1.28 -13.35
C TRP A 141 19.06 1.95 -13.59
N TRP A 142 18.85 3.10 -12.95
CA TRP A 142 17.73 3.97 -13.27
C TRP A 142 18.01 4.82 -14.50
N ASP A 143 17.42 4.45 -15.64
CA ASP A 143 17.56 5.18 -16.90
C ASP A 143 16.49 6.28 -17.04
N TRP A 144 16.87 7.53 -16.80
CA TRP A 144 15.97 8.68 -16.98
C TRP A 144 15.54 8.89 -18.44
N SER A 145 16.29 8.38 -19.42
CA SER A 145 15.95 8.54 -20.83
C SER A 145 14.63 7.85 -21.15
N ALA A 146 14.35 6.68 -20.54
CA ALA A 146 13.11 5.92 -20.69
C ALA A 146 11.86 6.70 -20.21
N TRP A 147 12.02 7.71 -19.36
CA TRP A 147 10.94 8.52 -18.80
C TRP A 147 10.80 9.89 -19.47
N SER A 148 11.65 10.19 -20.45
CA SER A 148 11.55 11.40 -21.25
C SER A 148 10.34 11.35 -22.20
N ALA A 149 9.81 12.52 -22.56
CA ALA A 149 8.70 12.61 -23.53
C ALA A 149 9.05 12.01 -24.91
N ASN A 150 10.34 11.95 -25.25
CA ASN A 150 10.82 11.42 -26.52
C ASN A 150 11.00 9.89 -26.51
N ALA A 151 10.88 9.25 -25.35
CA ALA A 151 11.01 7.80 -25.20
C ALA A 151 9.67 7.06 -25.27
N ASP A 152 8.55 7.78 -25.46
CA ASP A 152 7.27 7.16 -25.71
C ASP A 152 7.29 6.44 -27.07
N PRO A 153 6.91 5.14 -27.13
CA PRO A 153 6.75 4.46 -28.39
C PRO A 153 5.73 5.23 -29.24
N GLY A 154 6.14 5.56 -30.47
CA GLY A 154 5.25 6.11 -31.48
C GLY A 154 4.06 5.18 -31.72
N GLY A 155 2.98 5.68 -32.34
CA GLY A 155 1.72 4.93 -32.49
C GLY A 155 1.81 3.54 -33.16
N ASN A 156 2.96 3.21 -33.75
CA ASN A 156 3.22 1.95 -34.44
C ASN A 156 4.05 0.94 -33.61
N GLN A 157 4.44 1.28 -32.37
CA GLN A 157 5.22 0.42 -31.50
C GLN A 157 4.34 -0.15 -30.37
N PRO A 158 4.51 -1.44 -30.02
CA PRO A 158 3.71 -2.07 -28.98
C PRO A 158 3.96 -1.39 -27.63
N ARG A 159 2.89 -0.85 -27.04
CA ARG A 159 2.89 -0.38 -25.66
C ARG A 159 2.73 -1.58 -24.73
N HIS A 160 3.46 -1.58 -23.64
CA HIS A 160 3.25 -2.54 -22.57
C HIS A 160 1.98 -2.15 -21.83
N VAL A 161 0.88 -2.79 -22.18
CA VAL A 161 -0.40 -2.66 -21.48
C VAL A 161 -0.45 -3.71 -20.38
N ILE A 162 -0.47 -3.25 -19.14
CA ILE A 162 -0.66 -4.10 -17.96
C ILE A 162 -2.07 -4.68 -18.08
N GLY A 163 -2.17 -5.96 -18.49
CA GLY A 163 -3.44 -6.66 -18.70
C GLY A 163 -3.77 -7.07 -20.14
N ALA A 164 -2.88 -6.92 -21.13
CA ALA A 164 -3.04 -7.69 -22.37
C ALA A 164 -2.61 -9.14 -22.12
N GLU A 165 -3.62 -10.00 -22.03
CA GLU A 165 -3.48 -11.43 -22.26
C GLU A 165 -2.76 -11.71 -23.60
N TRP A 166 -1.89 -12.72 -23.57
CA TRP A 166 -1.07 -13.19 -24.70
C TRP A 166 -1.92 -13.73 -25.85
#